data_AF-D6V8A5-F1
#
_entry.id   AF-D6V8A5-F1
#
_cell.length_a   1.000
_cell.length_b   1.000
_cell.length_c   1.000
_cell.angle_alpha   90.00
_cell.angle_beta   90.00
_cell.angle_gamma   90.00
#
_symmetry.space_group_name_H-M   'P 1'
#
loop_
_entity.id
_entity.type
_entity.pdbx_description
1 polymer ?
#
loop_
_entity_poly.entity_id
_entity_poly.type
_entity_poly.pdbx_seq_one_letter_code
_entity_poly.pdbx_strand_id
1 'polypeptide(L)' 'MTHAQGRHFLQIPGPSPVPDRVLRAMDMPVIDHRSAEFAELGKAVLSGSQKIFQTSGPVV' A
#
# COMPACT_ATOMS: atom_id res chain seq x y z
N MET A 1 -17.85 -14.61 25.26
CA MET A 1 -17.51 -15.06 23.90
C MET A 1 -17.74 -13.90 22.95
N THR A 2 -16.72 -13.09 22.70
CA THR A 2 -16.79 -12.03 21.69
C THR A 2 -16.82 -12.69 20.32
N HIS A 3 -17.99 -12.68 19.67
CA HIS A 3 -18.09 -13.06 18.27
C HIS A 3 -17.35 -12.00 17.47
N ALA A 4 -16.14 -12.30 17.01
CA ALA A 4 -15.43 -11.42 16.09
C ALA A 4 -16.27 -11.39 14.80
N GLN A 5 -16.95 -10.28 14.55
CA GLN A 5 -17.64 -10.07 13.29
C GLN A 5 -16.62 -10.26 12.16
N GLY A 6 -17.01 -10.98 11.10
CA GLY A 6 -16.17 -11.14 9.91
C GLY A 6 -15.82 -9.80 9.27
N ARG A 7 -14.98 -9.80 8.22
CA ARG A 7 -14.62 -8.54 7.54
C ARG A 7 -15.89 -7.86 7.02
N HIS A 8 -16.06 -6.60 7.40
CA HIS A 8 -17.11 -5.76 6.82
C HIS A 8 -16.87 -5.61 5.32
N PHE A 9 -17.84 -6.04 4.52
CA PHE A 9 -17.83 -5.81 3.09
C PHE A 9 -18.63 -4.53 2.80
N LEU A 10 -17.91 -3.44 2.55
CA LEU A 10 -18.52 -2.15 2.25
C LEU A 10 -19.06 -2.18 0.81
N GLN A 11 -20.38 -2.36 0.65
CA GLN A 11 -21.06 -2.30 -0.64
C GLN A 11 -21.42 -0.86 -1.04
N ILE A 12 -20.47 0.04 -0.86
CA ILE A 12 -20.55 1.45 -1.26
C ILE A 12 -19.37 1.74 -2.22
N PRO A 13 -19.42 2.83 -3.03
CA PRO A 13 -18.37 3.11 -4.03
C PRO A 13 -16.96 3.33 -3.47
N GLY A 14 -16.79 3.38 -2.15
CA GLY A 14 -15.50 3.43 -1.48
C GLY A 14 -15.64 3.84 -0.01
N PRO A 15 -14.67 3.49 0.84
CA PRO A 15 -13.42 2.78 0.53
C PRO A 15 -13.62 1.26 0.31
N SER A 16 -12.70 0.64 -0.43
CA SER A 16 -12.62 -0.83 -0.53
C SER A 16 -11.86 -1.41 0.67
N PRO A 17 -12.16 -2.66 1.12
CA PRO A 17 -11.39 -3.33 2.15
C PRO A 17 -9.91 -3.48 1.77
N VAL A 18 -9.01 -3.10 2.67
CA VAL A 18 -7.55 -3.22 2.46
C VAL A 18 -7.10 -4.67 2.67
N PRO A 19 -6.33 -5.29 1.75
CA PRO A 19 -5.80 -6.64 1.93
C PRO A 19 -4.87 -6.77 3.15
N ASP A 20 -4.88 -7.92 3.82
CA ASP A 20 -4.12 -8.13 5.08
C ASP A 20 -2.62 -7.87 4.93
N ARG A 21 -2.04 -8.23 3.79
CA ARG A 21 -0.61 -7.97 3.53
C ARG A 21 -0.25 -6.49 3.57
N VAL A 22 -1.19 -5.60 3.18
CA VAL A 22 -0.98 -4.16 3.18
C VAL A 22 -1.19 -3.60 4.59
N LEU A 23 -2.22 -4.07 5.31
CA LEU A 23 -2.40 -3.73 6.73
C LEU A 23 -1.17 -4.08 7.57
N ARG A 24 -0.61 -5.29 7.38
CA ARG A 24 0.63 -5.72 8.05
C ARG A 24 1.84 -4.86 7.66
N ALA A 25 1.95 -4.44 6.41
CA ALA A 25 3.02 -3.56 5.97
C ALA A 25 2.90 -2.16 6.60
N MET A 26 1.69 -1.64 6.80
CA MET A 26 1.44 -0.35 7.45
C MET A 26 1.70 -0.37 8.97
N ASP A 27 1.67 -1.55 9.60
CA ASP A 27 1.98 -1.75 11.03
C ASP A 27 3.50 -1.77 11.32
N MET A 28 4.34 -1.75 10.28
CA MET A 28 5.79 -1.70 10.43
C MET A 28 6.25 -0.37 11.07
N PRO A 29 7.40 -0.35 11.78
CA PRO A 29 7.97 0.87 12.31
C PRO A 29 8.15 1.95 11.24
N VAL A 30 7.98 3.21 11.66
CA VAL A 30 8.21 4.36 10.78
C VAL A 30 9.66 4.39 10.32
N ILE A 31 9.86 4.57 9.02
CA ILE A 31 11.18 4.75 8.40
C ILE A 31 11.53 6.24 8.31
N ASP A 32 12.80 6.57 8.50
CA ASP A 32 13.27 7.94 8.32
C ASP A 32 13.25 8.33 6.83
N HIS A 33 12.72 9.50 6.53
CA HIS A 33 12.57 10.01 5.17
C HIS A 33 13.88 10.24 4.41
N ARG A 34 15.03 10.32 5.09
CA ARG A 34 16.37 10.46 4.48
C ARG A 34 17.16 9.16 4.49
N SER A 35 16.57 8.07 4.99
CA SER A 35 17.21 6.76 5.03
C SER A 35 17.35 6.15 3.64
N ALA A 36 18.34 5.26 3.51
CA ALA A 36 18.48 4.44 2.31
C ALA A 36 17.25 3.56 2.06
N GLU A 37 16.62 3.06 3.12
CA GLU A 37 15.41 2.23 3.04
C GLU A 37 14.23 2.99 2.41
N PHE A 38 13.99 4.24 2.82
CA PHE A 38 12.97 5.08 2.21
C PHE A 38 13.25 5.34 0.71
N ALA A 39 14.51 5.58 0.35
CA ALA A 39 14.90 5.78 -1.04
C ALA A 39 14.63 4.53 -1.90
N GLU A 40 14.94 3.34 -1.41
CA GLU A 40 14.66 2.08 -2.12
C GLU A 40 13.15 1.82 -2.25
N LEU A 41 12.37 2.08 -1.19
CA LEU A 41 10.91 1.99 -1.26
C LEU A 41 10.32 2.93 -2.31
N GLY A 42 10.76 4.19 -2.34
CA GLY A 42 10.30 5.19 -3.32
C GLY A 42 10.59 4.76 -4.76
N LYS A 43 11.81 4.28 -5.05
CA LYS A 43 12.18 3.77 -6.38
C LYS A 43 11.31 2.59 -6.80
N ALA A 44 11.06 1.65 -5.89
CA ALA A 44 10.21 0.48 -6.16
C ALA A 44 8.76 0.90 -6.49
N VAL A 45 8.20 1.87 -5.76
CA VAL A 45 6.85 2.40 -6.01
C VAL A 45 6.76 3.10 -7.37
N LEU A 46 7.71 3.97 -7.71
CA LEU A 46 7.72 4.69 -8.99
C LEU A 46 7.86 3.72 -10.18
N SER A 47 8.78 2.75 -10.08
CA SER A 47 8.94 1.71 -11.11
C SER A 47 7.69 0.85 -11.25
N GLY A 48 7.09 0.42 -10.14
CA GLY A 48 5.84 -0.35 -10.16
C GLY A 48 4.66 0.42 -10.76
N SER A 49 4.62 1.74 -10.56
CA SER A 49 3.54 2.61 -11.06
C SER A 49 3.52 2.70 -12.60
N GLN A 50 4.67 2.54 -13.27
CA GLN A 50 4.73 2.48 -14.74
C GLN A 50 3.82 1.38 -15.31
N LYS A 51 3.73 0.24 -14.63
CA LYS A 51 2.84 -0.86 -15.02
C LYS A 51 1.37 -0.49 -14.86
N ILE A 52 1.01 0.32 -13.87
CA ILE A 52 -0.38 0.75 -13.67
C ILE A 52 -0.76 1.77 -14.75
N PHE A 53 0.12 2.74 -15.00
CA PHE A 53 -0.10 3.80 -15.99
C PHE A 53 0.16 3.36 -17.43
N GLN A 54 0.68 2.16 -17.66
CA GLN A 54 1.02 1.63 -18.98
C GLN A 54 1.99 2.55 -19.75
N THR A 55 3.02 3.04 -19.07
CA THR A 55 4.02 3.96 -19.64
C THR A 55 5.43 3.40 -19.58
N SER A 56 6.26 3.75 -20.56
CA SER A 56 7.71 3.54 -20.55
C SER A 56 8.49 4.77 -20.05
N GLY A 57 7.80 5.92 -19.88
CA GLY A 57 8.39 7.14 -19.35
C GLY A 57 8.52 7.10 -17.81
N PRO A 58 9.30 8.02 -17.22
CA PRO A 58 9.37 8.14 -15.76
C PRO A 58 8.01 8.53 -15.18
N VAL A 59 7.64 7.89 -14.06
CA VAL A 59 6.56 8.36 -13.18
C VAL A 59 7.24 9.19 -12.09
N VAL A 60 6.82 10.44 -11.92
CA VAL A 60 7.40 11.43 -10.98
C VAL A 60 6.33 12.16 -10.20
#